data_AF-A0A0M8XQL9-F1
#
_entry.id   AF-A0A0M8XQL9-F1
#
_cell.length_a   1.000
_cell.length_b   1.000
_cell.length_c   1.000
_cell.angle_alpha   90.00
_cell.angle_beta   90.00
_cell.angle_gamma   90.00
#
_symmetry.space_group_name_H-M   'P 1'
#
loop_
_entity.id
_entity.type
_entity.pdbx_description
1 polymer ?
#
loop_
_entity_poly.entity_id
_entity_poly.type
_entity_poly.pdbx_seq_one_letter_code
_entity_poly.pdbx_strand_id
1 'polypeptide(L)'
;MPLTTAPDTLPTSIAIEILNLLLPHHRTTDPVPAPAEAFPHQLRRISAFVRDDAPVVFTLPGFPCKSPNPAKVLGHLPDQGERLSLTFLNTLCTKIEQIYPPGARVIICSDGYVFGDLIGVPDDHIDAYADDLRTQITRLDLHRLSVFDMRDVLGDLPPDLKRTHIHERYAPTLKALRAEILADHQALALYRGVTRFLVEDTADWGGTRSALQRACRQRAYGVIQRSRAWGSLIAEHHPSAVRLSIHPQPPGAPKFGIRLLDAPDAWTTPWHSVALRRTDGKWALMPRAKAAELGRLIEQDGRASHFAQP
;
A
#
# COMPACT_ATOMS: atom_id res chain seq x y z
N MET A 1 -6.02 21.13 -45.12
CA MET A 1 -7.09 20.62 -44.23
C MET A 1 -6.42 20.07 -42.99
N PRO A 2 -6.77 20.52 -41.78
CA PRO A 2 -6.28 19.87 -40.58
C PRO A 2 -7.00 18.52 -40.45
N LEU A 3 -6.23 17.44 -40.35
CA LEU A 3 -6.72 16.13 -39.96
C LEU A 3 -7.23 16.26 -38.51
N THR A 4 -8.54 16.40 -38.36
CA THR A 4 -9.20 16.25 -37.06
C THR A 4 -9.05 14.79 -36.66
N THR A 5 -8.03 14.47 -35.88
CA THR A 5 -7.91 13.17 -35.22
C THR A 5 -9.12 13.01 -34.32
N ALA A 6 -10.08 12.16 -34.71
CA ALA A 6 -11.12 11.71 -33.81
C ALA A 6 -10.43 11.16 -32.55
N PRO A 7 -10.88 11.52 -31.33
CA PRO A 7 -10.32 10.94 -30.12
C PRO A 7 -10.47 9.43 -30.21
N ASP A 8 -9.40 8.70 -29.91
CA ASP A 8 -9.36 7.25 -29.96
C ASP A 8 -10.32 6.68 -28.91
N THR A 9 -11.55 6.37 -29.35
CA THR A 9 -12.69 6.08 -28.46
C THR A 9 -12.55 4.73 -27.79
N LEU A 10 -11.93 3.75 -28.46
CA LEU A 10 -11.78 2.39 -27.95
C LEU A 10 -10.83 2.30 -26.74
N PRO A 11 -9.60 2.86 -26.77
CA PRO A 11 -8.74 2.89 -25.59
C PRO A 11 -9.34 3.64 -24.39
N THR A 12 -10.19 4.63 -24.67
CA THR A 12 -10.90 5.38 -23.64
C THR A 12 -12.00 4.51 -23.01
N SER A 13 -12.79 3.80 -23.83
CA SER A 13 -13.84 2.88 -23.36
C SER A 13 -13.27 1.75 -22.48
N ILE A 14 -12.22 1.08 -22.95
CA ILE A 14 -11.56 0.00 -22.20
C ILE A 14 -11.00 0.54 -20.88
N ALA A 15 -10.39 1.72 -20.88
CA ALA A 15 -9.87 2.32 -19.66
C ALA A 15 -10.97 2.65 -18.64
N ILE A 16 -12.14 3.09 -19.10
CA ILE A 16 -13.32 3.31 -18.25
C ILE A 16 -13.81 1.99 -17.66
N GLU A 17 -13.90 0.92 -18.46
CA GLU A 17 -14.31 -0.41 -17.97
C GLU A 17 -13.34 -0.97 -16.92
N ILE A 18 -12.02 -0.87 -17.18
CA ILE A 18 -10.98 -1.26 -16.22
C ILE A 18 -11.10 -0.43 -14.94
N LEU A 19 -11.32 0.88 -15.04
CA LEU A 19 -11.44 1.74 -13.87
C LEU A 19 -12.72 1.42 -13.08
N ASN A 20 -13.84 1.17 -13.73
CA ASN A 20 -15.09 0.75 -13.10
C ASN A 20 -14.94 -0.55 -12.30
N LEU A 21 -14.02 -1.44 -12.71
CA LEU A 21 -13.66 -2.63 -11.93
C LEU A 21 -12.89 -2.27 -10.64
N LEU A 22 -12.10 -1.17 -10.63
CA LEU A 22 -11.36 -0.70 -9.46
C LEU A 22 -12.23 0.09 -8.47
N LEU A 23 -13.24 0.82 -8.95
CA LEU A 23 -14.03 1.78 -8.16
C LEU A 23 -14.72 1.19 -6.91
N PRO A 24 -15.30 -0.04 -6.92
CA PRO A 24 -15.83 -0.67 -5.71
C PRO A 24 -14.80 -0.76 -4.58
N HIS A 25 -13.52 -0.85 -4.96
CA HIS A 25 -12.37 -0.96 -4.06
C HIS A 25 -11.67 0.39 -3.83
N HIS A 26 -12.22 1.53 -4.31
CA HIS A 26 -11.61 2.85 -4.11
C HIS A 26 -11.57 3.21 -2.63
N ARG A 27 -10.36 3.30 -2.08
CA ARG A 27 -10.09 3.76 -0.72
C ARG A 27 -10.17 5.28 -0.68
N THR A 28 -11.27 5.79 -0.15
CA THR A 28 -11.51 7.22 0.06
C THR A 28 -12.21 7.46 1.40
N THR A 29 -12.11 8.68 1.91
CA THR A 29 -12.92 9.20 3.01
C THR A 29 -14.19 9.91 2.53
N ASP A 30 -14.34 10.07 1.21
CA ASP A 30 -15.52 10.69 0.62
C ASP A 30 -16.73 9.74 0.71
N PRO A 31 -17.91 10.25 1.10
CA PRO A 31 -19.09 9.41 1.32
C PRO A 31 -19.77 8.97 0.02
N VAL A 32 -19.53 9.67 -1.09
CA VAL A 32 -20.18 9.42 -2.37
C VAL A 32 -19.16 8.79 -3.34
N PRO A 33 -19.45 7.61 -3.91
CA PRO A 33 -18.62 7.03 -4.96
C PRO A 33 -18.53 7.97 -6.16
N ALA A 34 -17.31 8.25 -6.60
CA ALA A 34 -17.06 9.06 -7.79
C ALA A 34 -17.08 8.18 -9.05
N PRO A 35 -17.57 8.69 -10.19
CA PRO A 35 -17.57 7.96 -11.45
C PRO A 35 -16.15 7.92 -12.06
N ALA A 36 -15.94 7.08 -13.07
CA ALA A 36 -14.63 6.85 -13.71
C ALA A 36 -13.99 8.16 -14.23
N GLU A 37 -14.79 9.07 -14.75
CA GLU A 37 -14.37 10.36 -15.33
C GLU A 37 -13.70 11.28 -14.29
N ALA A 38 -13.98 11.06 -13.00
CA ALA A 38 -13.34 11.79 -11.92
C ALA A 38 -11.88 11.35 -11.66
N PHE A 39 -11.33 10.39 -12.42
CA PHE A 39 -9.97 9.87 -12.27
C PHE A 39 -9.14 10.05 -13.56
N PRO A 40 -8.94 11.29 -14.04
CA PRO A 40 -8.32 11.57 -15.32
C PRO A 40 -6.85 11.11 -15.40
N HIS A 41 -6.14 11.05 -14.27
CA HIS A 41 -4.77 10.54 -14.23
C HIS A 41 -4.70 9.04 -14.51
N GLN A 42 -5.60 8.28 -13.89
CA GLN A 42 -5.69 6.83 -14.04
C GLN A 42 -6.16 6.48 -15.45
N LEU A 43 -7.23 7.12 -15.92
CA LEU A 43 -7.73 6.93 -17.30
C LEU A 43 -6.63 7.18 -18.33
N ARG A 44 -5.91 8.30 -18.23
CA ARG A 44 -4.82 8.63 -19.17
C ARG A 44 -3.74 7.57 -19.20
N ARG A 45 -3.33 7.04 -18.04
CA ARG A 45 -2.28 6.01 -17.94
C ARG A 45 -2.78 4.67 -18.48
N ILE A 46 -3.99 4.26 -18.12
CA ILE A 46 -4.59 3.00 -18.60
C ILE A 46 -4.78 3.06 -20.13
N SER A 47 -5.37 4.14 -20.67
CA SER A 47 -5.53 4.32 -22.11
C SER A 47 -4.19 4.39 -22.86
N ALA A 48 -3.08 4.77 -22.21
CA ALA A 48 -1.76 4.68 -22.84
C ALA A 48 -1.33 3.22 -23.02
N PHE A 49 -1.44 2.38 -21.98
CA PHE A 49 -1.16 0.95 -22.12
C PHE A 49 -2.06 0.27 -23.15
N VAL A 50 -3.35 0.63 -23.18
CA VAL A 50 -4.31 0.06 -24.15
C VAL A 50 -3.99 0.47 -25.58
N ARG A 51 -3.57 1.73 -25.82
CA ARG A 51 -3.13 2.18 -27.16
C ARG A 51 -1.90 1.43 -27.65
N ASP A 52 -1.03 1.04 -26.72
CA ASP A 52 0.22 0.36 -27.01
C ASP A 52 0.07 -1.18 -27.03
N ASP A 53 -1.16 -1.71 -26.89
CA ASP A 53 -1.48 -3.14 -26.74
C ASP A 53 -0.63 -3.83 -25.65
N ALA A 54 -0.28 -3.07 -24.61
CA ALA A 54 0.60 -3.51 -23.53
C ALA A 54 -0.20 -3.82 -22.26
N PRO A 55 0.23 -4.78 -21.42
CA PRO A 55 -0.40 -5.03 -20.13
C PRO A 55 -0.39 -3.78 -19.24
N VAL A 56 -1.51 -3.50 -18.56
CA VAL A 56 -1.59 -2.37 -17.63
C VAL A 56 -0.70 -2.65 -16.42
N VAL A 57 0.28 -1.77 -16.19
CA VAL A 57 1.19 -1.91 -15.04
C VAL A 57 0.72 -1.02 -13.89
N PHE A 58 0.44 -1.63 -12.75
CA PHE A 58 0.18 -0.94 -11.49
C PHE A 58 1.41 -0.97 -10.59
N THR A 59 1.65 0.11 -9.85
CA THR A 59 2.59 0.10 -8.72
C THR A 59 1.86 0.35 -7.41
N LEU A 60 2.17 -0.41 -6.37
CA LEU A 60 1.52 -0.32 -5.07
C LEU A 60 2.56 -0.27 -3.94
N PRO A 61 2.90 0.91 -3.42
CA PRO A 61 3.66 1.01 -2.19
C PRO A 61 2.87 0.43 -1.01
N GLY A 62 3.50 -0.49 -0.28
CA GLY A 62 2.92 -1.19 0.86
C GLY A 62 3.54 -2.57 1.06
N PHE A 63 3.02 -3.32 2.03
CA PHE A 63 3.62 -4.55 2.53
C PHE A 63 5.07 -4.33 3.03
N PRO A 64 5.31 -3.39 3.97
CA PRO A 64 6.65 -3.10 4.48
C PRO A 64 7.18 -4.21 5.40
N CYS A 65 6.39 -4.49 6.44
CA CYS A 65 6.64 -5.38 7.56
C CYS A 65 5.38 -5.34 8.45
N LYS A 66 5.20 -6.30 9.36
CA LYS A 66 4.16 -6.21 10.40
C LYS A 66 4.46 -5.07 11.39
N SER A 67 3.40 -4.50 11.98
CA SER A 67 3.49 -3.54 13.08
C SER A 67 4.38 -4.09 14.21
N PRO A 68 5.27 -3.28 14.80
CA PRO A 68 6.06 -3.69 15.96
C PRO A 68 5.22 -3.83 17.23
N ASN A 69 3.96 -3.37 17.23
CA ASN A 69 3.06 -3.54 18.36
C ASN A 69 2.41 -4.94 18.33
N PRO A 70 2.78 -5.85 19.26
CA PRO A 70 2.21 -7.20 19.28
C PRO A 70 0.70 -7.18 19.55
N ALA A 71 0.15 -6.13 20.15
CA ALA A 71 -1.30 -6.01 20.34
C ALA A 71 -2.08 -5.79 19.02
N LYS A 72 -1.40 -5.48 17.91
CA LYS A 72 -2.04 -5.24 16.60
C LYS A 72 -1.97 -6.44 15.66
N VAL A 73 -0.99 -7.32 15.81
CA VAL A 73 -0.64 -8.38 14.85
C VAL A 73 -0.38 -9.73 15.54
N LEU A 74 -0.34 -10.82 14.75
CA LEU A 74 -0.11 -12.18 15.25
C LEU A 74 1.38 -12.58 15.35
N GLY A 75 2.25 -11.86 14.63
CA GLY A 75 3.69 -12.11 14.56
C GLY A 75 4.35 -11.10 13.63
N HIS A 76 5.65 -11.26 13.36
CA HIS A 76 6.39 -10.37 12.44
C HIS A 76 6.31 -10.80 10.97
N LEU A 77 5.88 -12.03 10.68
CA LEU A 77 5.73 -12.55 9.32
C LEU A 77 4.34 -12.26 8.73
N PRO A 78 4.18 -12.26 7.39
CA PRO A 78 2.88 -12.16 6.74
C PRO A 78 1.93 -13.29 7.20
N ASP A 79 0.67 -12.94 7.47
CA ASP A 79 -0.35 -13.88 7.91
C ASP A 79 -1.50 -13.96 6.88
N GLN A 80 -2.66 -14.47 7.28
CA GLN A 80 -3.80 -14.61 6.38
C GLN A 80 -4.26 -13.26 5.79
N GLY A 81 -4.04 -12.14 6.48
CA GLY A 81 -4.38 -10.82 5.96
C GLY A 81 -3.60 -10.49 4.69
N GLU A 82 -2.29 -10.75 4.67
CA GLU A 82 -1.46 -10.58 3.48
C GLU A 82 -1.84 -11.58 2.39
N ARG A 83 -2.03 -12.86 2.71
CA ARG A 83 -2.42 -13.91 1.75
C ARG A 83 -3.67 -13.52 0.96
N LEU A 84 -4.70 -13.09 1.67
CA LEU A 84 -5.96 -12.65 1.08
C LEU A 84 -5.78 -11.39 0.23
N SER A 85 -4.95 -10.45 0.68
CA SER A 85 -4.68 -9.20 -0.04
C SER A 85 -3.90 -9.43 -1.34
N LEU A 86 -2.90 -10.32 -1.33
CA LEU A 86 -2.18 -10.74 -2.53
C LEU A 86 -3.12 -11.44 -3.52
N THR A 87 -3.92 -12.39 -3.02
CA THR A 87 -4.91 -13.11 -3.84
C THR A 87 -5.93 -12.15 -4.47
N PHE A 88 -6.39 -11.15 -3.73
CA PHE A 88 -7.26 -10.09 -4.23
C PHE A 88 -6.62 -9.32 -5.39
N LEU A 89 -5.38 -8.84 -5.24
CA LEU A 89 -4.68 -8.09 -6.28
C LEU A 89 -4.45 -8.93 -7.55
N ASN A 90 -4.10 -10.21 -7.40
CA ASN A 90 -3.94 -11.12 -8.54
C ASN A 90 -5.27 -11.38 -9.26
N THR A 91 -6.34 -11.61 -8.49
CA THR A 91 -7.70 -11.78 -9.01
C THR A 91 -8.17 -10.54 -9.75
N LEU A 92 -7.86 -9.35 -9.23
CA LEU A 92 -8.18 -8.08 -9.88
C LEU A 92 -7.50 -7.97 -11.25
N CYS A 93 -6.22 -8.35 -11.36
CA CYS A 93 -5.53 -8.39 -12.65
C CYS A 93 -6.15 -9.41 -13.62
N THR A 94 -6.56 -10.58 -13.12
CA THR A 94 -7.24 -11.61 -13.92
C THR A 94 -8.58 -11.10 -14.47
N LYS A 95 -9.34 -10.33 -13.68
CA LYS A 95 -10.57 -9.69 -14.14
C LYS A 95 -10.32 -8.59 -15.18
N ILE A 96 -9.20 -7.86 -15.06
CA ILE A 96 -8.80 -6.89 -16.10
C ILE A 96 -8.49 -7.62 -17.41
N GLU A 97 -7.83 -8.77 -17.37
CA GLU A 97 -7.55 -9.59 -18.57
C GLU A 97 -8.80 -10.04 -19.32
N GLN A 98 -9.92 -10.25 -18.61
CA GLN A 98 -11.21 -10.57 -19.23
C GLN A 98 -11.81 -9.38 -20.00
N ILE A 99 -11.46 -8.15 -19.62
CA ILE A 99 -11.89 -6.90 -20.29
C ILE A 99 -10.90 -6.55 -21.42
N TYR A 100 -9.62 -6.79 -21.19
CA TYR A 100 -8.51 -6.35 -22.03
C TYR A 100 -7.46 -7.47 -22.11
N PRO A 101 -7.36 -8.23 -23.23
CA PRO A 101 -6.58 -9.47 -23.30
C PRO A 101 -5.09 -9.41 -22.89
N PRO A 102 -4.33 -8.32 -23.12
CA PRO A 102 -2.97 -8.19 -22.58
C PRO A 102 -2.94 -8.17 -21.03
N GLY A 103 -4.06 -7.85 -20.40
CA GLY A 103 -4.27 -7.93 -18.96
C GLY A 103 -3.55 -6.86 -18.17
N ALA A 104 -3.21 -7.20 -16.93
CA ALA A 104 -2.57 -6.30 -15.99
C ALA A 104 -1.60 -7.04 -15.05
N ARG A 105 -0.72 -6.28 -14.41
CA ARG A 105 0.13 -6.76 -13.31
C ARG A 105 0.30 -5.70 -12.24
N VAL A 106 0.50 -6.14 -10.99
CA VAL A 106 0.83 -5.26 -9.88
C VAL A 106 2.27 -5.49 -9.43
N ILE A 107 3.04 -4.40 -9.42
CA ILE A 107 4.35 -4.33 -8.79
C ILE A 107 4.12 -3.83 -7.36
N ILE A 108 4.26 -4.71 -6.38
CA ILE A 108 4.23 -4.38 -4.96
C ILE A 108 5.56 -3.73 -4.63
N CYS A 109 5.54 -2.43 -4.33
CA CYS A 109 6.75 -1.68 -4.01
C CYS A 109 6.97 -1.67 -2.50
N SER A 110 7.53 -2.75 -1.95
CA SER A 110 7.71 -2.90 -0.50
C SER A 110 8.59 -1.79 0.07
N ASP A 111 8.09 -1.15 1.11
CA ASP A 111 8.67 0.04 1.73
C ASP A 111 9.26 -0.24 3.12
N GLY A 112 9.50 -1.51 3.48
CA GLY A 112 10.05 -1.90 4.78
C GLY A 112 11.41 -1.26 5.07
N TYR A 113 12.40 -1.49 4.20
CA TYR A 113 13.75 -0.92 4.35
C TYR A 113 13.75 0.61 4.40
N VAL A 114 12.80 1.24 3.70
CA VAL A 114 12.65 2.69 3.68
C VAL A 114 12.34 3.21 5.08
N PHE A 115 11.64 2.46 5.93
CA PHE A 115 11.09 2.97 7.18
C PHE A 115 11.62 2.32 8.47
N GLY A 116 12.24 1.13 8.41
CA GLY A 116 12.55 0.28 9.58
C GLY A 116 12.94 1.00 10.88
N ASP A 117 14.02 1.79 10.86
CA ASP A 117 14.52 2.58 11.99
C ASP A 117 13.54 3.66 12.48
N LEU A 118 12.76 4.28 11.60
CA LEU A 118 11.77 5.29 11.97
C LEU A 118 10.53 4.68 12.65
N ILE A 119 10.16 3.47 12.25
CA ILE A 119 9.00 2.75 12.79
C ILE A 119 9.38 1.78 13.92
N GLY A 120 10.67 1.57 14.19
CA GLY A 120 11.15 0.71 15.27
C GLY A 120 11.04 -0.78 14.94
N VAL A 121 11.21 -1.15 13.67
CA VAL A 121 11.23 -2.54 13.22
C VAL A 121 12.66 -2.90 12.79
N PRO A 122 13.26 -3.96 13.36
CA PRO A 122 14.57 -4.46 12.95
C PRO A 122 14.65 -4.84 11.46
N ASP A 123 15.82 -4.68 10.86
CA ASP A 123 16.04 -5.00 9.44
C ASP A 123 15.88 -6.49 9.12
N ASP A 124 16.26 -7.39 10.03
CA ASP A 124 16.06 -8.85 9.87
C ASP A 124 14.57 -9.23 9.86
N HIS A 125 13.72 -8.51 10.60
CA HIS A 125 12.26 -8.67 10.53
C HIS A 125 11.71 -8.20 9.17
N ILE A 126 12.27 -7.13 8.59
CA ILE A 126 11.90 -6.65 7.26
C ILE A 126 12.30 -7.67 6.20
N ASP A 127 13.52 -8.21 6.28
CA ASP A 127 14.02 -9.26 5.40
C ASP A 127 13.10 -10.49 5.44
N ALA A 128 12.86 -11.01 6.64
CA ALA A 128 12.02 -12.18 6.85
C ALA A 128 10.58 -11.97 6.34
N TYR A 129 10.02 -10.78 6.54
CA TYR A 129 8.68 -10.45 6.02
C TYR A 129 8.67 -10.41 4.49
N ALA A 130 9.64 -9.73 3.87
CA ALA A 130 9.70 -9.59 2.42
C ALA A 130 9.97 -10.93 1.72
N ASP A 131 10.81 -11.79 2.30
CA ASP A 131 11.14 -13.10 1.77
C ASP A 131 9.96 -14.07 1.89
N ASP A 132 9.24 -14.04 3.02
CA ASP A 132 8.00 -14.82 3.17
C ASP A 132 6.91 -14.31 2.20
N LEU A 133 6.80 -12.99 1.98
CA LEU A 133 5.86 -12.42 1.00
C LEU A 133 6.13 -12.94 -0.42
N ARG A 134 7.41 -12.97 -0.85
CA ARG A 134 7.82 -13.54 -2.16
C ARG A 134 7.56 -15.04 -2.22
N THR A 135 7.79 -15.76 -1.12
CA THR A 135 7.49 -17.19 -1.00
C THR A 135 5.99 -17.45 -1.14
N GLN A 136 5.14 -16.64 -0.50
CA GLN A 136 3.69 -16.77 -0.61
C GLN A 136 3.17 -16.50 -2.02
N ILE A 137 3.70 -15.47 -2.71
CA ILE A 137 3.37 -15.19 -4.11
C ILE A 137 3.66 -16.41 -5.00
N THR A 138 4.83 -17.03 -4.81
CA THR A 138 5.24 -18.23 -5.56
C THR A 138 4.38 -19.44 -5.20
N ARG A 139 4.19 -19.72 -3.91
CA ARG A 139 3.42 -20.88 -3.42
C ARG A 139 1.94 -20.84 -3.83
N LEU A 140 1.37 -19.63 -3.93
CA LEU A 140 -0.02 -19.41 -4.33
C LEU A 140 -0.19 -19.22 -5.84
N ASP A 141 0.89 -19.35 -6.62
CA ASP A 141 0.87 -19.24 -8.09
C ASP A 141 0.34 -17.89 -8.60
N LEU A 142 0.70 -16.79 -7.91
CA LEU A 142 0.17 -15.45 -8.18
C LEU A 142 0.99 -14.72 -9.27
N HIS A 143 0.93 -15.21 -10.50
CA HIS A 143 1.75 -14.76 -11.64
C HIS A 143 1.59 -13.30 -12.06
N ARG A 144 0.52 -12.61 -11.62
CA ARG A 144 0.29 -11.19 -11.94
C ARG A 144 0.94 -10.24 -10.93
N LEU A 145 1.67 -10.77 -9.96
CA LEU A 145 2.33 -9.99 -8.91
C LEU A 145 3.85 -10.11 -9.01
N SER A 146 4.53 -9.01 -8.73
CA SER A 146 5.97 -8.98 -8.48
C SER A 146 6.27 -8.04 -7.32
N VAL A 147 7.37 -8.26 -6.62
CA VAL A 147 7.82 -7.35 -5.54
C VAL A 147 9.05 -6.58 -6.01
N PHE A 148 9.04 -5.27 -5.75
CA PHE A 148 10.12 -4.32 -5.97
C PHE A 148 10.49 -3.66 -4.63
N ASP A 149 11.73 -3.74 -4.21
CA ASP A 149 12.23 -3.16 -2.98
C ASP A 149 13.64 -2.57 -3.14
N MET A 150 14.24 -2.09 -2.06
CA MET A 150 15.56 -1.43 -2.11
C MET A 150 16.70 -2.38 -2.52
N ARG A 151 16.55 -3.70 -2.39
CA ARG A 151 17.52 -4.69 -2.87
C ARG A 151 17.56 -4.72 -4.40
N ASP A 152 16.43 -4.52 -5.06
CA ASP A 152 16.34 -4.50 -6.53
C ASP A 152 17.08 -3.30 -7.14
N VAL A 153 17.31 -2.23 -6.36
CA VAL A 153 17.97 -1.00 -6.82
C VAL A 153 19.42 -0.90 -6.33
N LEU A 154 19.66 -1.28 -5.08
CA LEU A 154 20.93 -1.03 -4.37
C LEU A 154 21.66 -2.31 -3.97
N GLY A 155 21.16 -3.48 -4.38
CA GLY A 155 21.79 -4.78 -4.14
C GLY A 155 22.03 -5.07 -2.67
N ASP A 156 23.23 -5.54 -2.35
CA ASP A 156 23.61 -6.00 -1.01
C ASP A 156 24.17 -4.89 -0.10
N LEU A 157 23.98 -3.62 -0.45
CA LEU A 157 24.38 -2.53 0.43
C LEU A 157 23.72 -2.69 1.83
N PRO A 158 24.44 -2.34 2.92
CA PRO A 158 23.87 -2.30 4.26
C PRO A 158 22.60 -1.43 4.33
N PRO A 159 21.58 -1.81 5.12
CA PRO A 159 20.30 -1.10 5.19
C PRO A 159 20.43 0.42 5.41
N ASP A 160 21.33 0.86 6.30
CA ASP A 160 21.53 2.28 6.58
C ASP A 160 22.15 3.05 5.40
N LEU A 161 23.06 2.43 4.65
CA LEU A 161 23.61 3.04 3.44
C LEU A 161 22.55 3.14 2.35
N LYS A 162 21.68 2.12 2.22
CA LYS A 162 20.56 2.16 1.29
C LYS A 162 19.59 3.31 1.64
N ARG A 163 19.25 3.49 2.92
CA ARG A 163 18.40 4.59 3.41
C ARG A 163 19.01 5.95 3.14
N THR A 164 20.29 6.13 3.44
CA THR A 164 21.03 7.38 3.19
C THR A 164 21.02 7.72 1.70
N HIS A 165 21.34 6.76 0.83
CA HIS A 165 21.36 6.96 -0.62
C HIS A 165 20.00 7.44 -1.17
N ILE A 166 18.91 6.79 -0.79
CA ILE A 166 17.56 7.18 -1.22
C ILE A 166 17.17 8.54 -0.63
N HIS A 167 17.50 8.80 0.63
CA HIS A 167 17.16 10.05 1.30
C HIS A 167 17.86 11.24 0.62
N GLU A 168 19.17 11.16 0.42
CA GLU A 168 19.95 12.24 -0.19
C GLU A 168 19.51 12.55 -1.62
N ARG A 169 19.17 11.51 -2.40
CA ARG A 169 18.79 11.68 -3.81
C ARG A 169 17.37 12.20 -4.00
N TYR A 170 16.41 11.77 -3.16
CA TYR A 170 14.99 11.97 -3.45
C TYR A 170 14.17 12.64 -2.34
N ALA A 171 14.66 12.71 -1.10
CA ALA A 171 13.87 13.29 -0.02
C ALA A 171 13.84 14.82 -0.12
N PRO A 172 12.67 15.46 0.10
CA PRO A 172 12.64 16.91 0.25
C PRO A 172 13.38 17.30 1.54
N THR A 173 13.92 18.52 1.56
CA THR A 173 14.51 19.05 2.80
C THR A 173 13.45 19.19 3.88
N LEU A 174 13.85 19.08 5.15
CA LEU A 174 12.95 19.25 6.29
C LEU A 174 12.30 20.64 6.30
N LYS A 175 13.04 21.68 5.86
CA LYS A 175 12.52 23.04 5.73
C LYS A 175 11.37 23.11 4.71
N ALA A 176 11.57 22.53 3.53
CA ALA A 176 10.54 22.49 2.49
C ALA A 176 9.30 21.71 2.96
N LEU A 177 9.51 20.53 3.58
CA LEU A 177 8.41 19.73 4.10
C LEU A 177 7.60 20.47 5.17
N ARG A 178 8.25 21.18 6.09
CA ARG A 178 7.57 22.00 7.11
C ARG A 178 6.76 23.13 6.48
N ALA A 179 7.33 23.83 5.51
CA ALA A 179 6.63 24.91 4.81
C ALA A 179 5.37 24.39 4.11
N GLU A 180 5.46 23.23 3.45
CA GLU A 180 4.31 22.61 2.80
C GLU A 180 3.23 22.15 3.79
N ILE A 181 3.60 21.49 4.89
CA ILE A 181 2.64 21.08 5.93
C ILE A 181 1.88 22.28 6.52
N LEU A 182 2.50 23.47 6.56
CA LEU A 182 1.84 24.70 6.99
C LEU A 182 0.90 25.29 5.94
N ALA A 183 1.21 25.09 4.65
CA ALA A 183 0.48 25.70 3.54
C ALA A 183 -0.64 24.82 2.96
N ASP A 184 -0.52 23.50 3.07
CA ASP A 184 -1.44 22.53 2.46
C ASP A 184 -2.16 21.67 3.52
N HIS A 185 -3.49 21.74 3.50
CA HIS A 185 -4.36 20.95 4.36
C HIS A 185 -4.20 19.44 4.16
N GLN A 186 -3.91 18.97 2.94
CA GLN A 186 -3.69 17.55 2.67
C GLN A 186 -2.36 17.07 3.26
N ALA A 187 -1.28 17.83 3.07
CA ALA A 187 0.01 17.57 3.72
C ALA A 187 -0.10 17.56 5.26
N LEU A 188 -0.87 18.50 5.84
CA LEU A 188 -1.15 18.51 7.29
C LEU A 188 -1.93 17.27 7.75
N ALA A 189 -2.94 16.86 6.99
CA ALA A 189 -3.72 15.66 7.30
C ALA A 189 -2.84 14.40 7.27
N LEU A 190 -1.96 14.27 6.26
CA LEU A 190 -0.98 13.19 6.19
C LEU A 190 -0.04 13.19 7.40
N TYR A 191 0.51 14.35 7.78
CA TYR A 191 1.39 14.47 8.94
C TYR A 191 0.71 14.05 10.26
N ARG A 192 -0.54 14.46 10.45
CA ARG A 192 -1.36 14.04 11.60
C ARG A 192 -1.64 12.54 11.58
N GLY A 193 -1.96 11.98 10.42
CA GLY A 193 -2.16 10.55 10.21
C GLY A 193 -0.91 9.76 10.60
N VAL A 194 0.23 10.06 9.99
CA VAL A 194 1.52 9.42 10.28
C VAL A 194 1.89 9.52 11.77
N THR A 195 1.70 10.68 12.38
CA THR A 195 1.95 10.85 13.83
C THR A 195 1.08 9.91 14.66
N ARG A 196 -0.21 9.78 14.33
CA ARG A 196 -1.13 8.87 15.03
C ARG A 196 -0.69 7.41 14.86
N PHE A 197 -0.34 6.99 13.65
CA PHE A 197 0.16 5.63 13.39
C PHE A 197 1.40 5.32 14.23
N LEU A 198 2.40 6.22 14.25
CA LEU A 198 3.61 6.02 15.04
C LEU A 198 3.33 5.92 16.55
N VAL A 199 2.33 6.65 17.05
CA VAL A 199 1.90 6.54 18.47
C VAL A 199 1.25 5.18 18.74
N GLU A 200 0.35 4.73 17.86
CA GLU A 200 -0.36 3.45 18.03
C GLU A 200 0.55 2.23 17.87
N ASP A 201 1.61 2.33 17.05
CA ASP A 201 2.60 1.26 16.85
C ASP A 201 3.66 1.21 17.94
N THR A 202 3.80 2.24 18.77
CA THR A 202 4.76 2.21 19.89
C THR A 202 4.09 1.58 21.12
N ALA A 203 4.33 0.28 21.34
CA ALA A 203 3.77 -0.45 22.49
C ALA A 203 4.51 -0.17 23.81
N ASP A 204 5.84 -0.24 23.80
CA ASP A 204 6.67 -0.26 25.01
C ASP A 204 7.33 1.09 25.33
N TRP A 205 6.53 2.14 25.45
CA TRP A 205 7.04 3.48 25.79
C TRP A 205 7.13 3.69 27.31
N GLY A 206 8.34 3.72 27.85
CA GLY A 206 8.58 3.92 29.29
C GLY A 206 8.33 5.35 29.82
N GLY A 207 8.04 6.33 28.95
CA GLY A 207 7.81 7.72 29.33
C GLY A 207 6.32 8.11 29.37
N THR A 208 6.05 9.42 29.49
CA THR A 208 4.66 9.92 29.43
C THR A 208 4.08 9.86 28.02
N ARG A 209 2.75 9.76 27.91
CA ARG A 209 2.02 9.84 26.62
C ARG A 209 2.33 11.13 25.85
N SER A 210 2.51 12.25 26.56
CA SER A 210 2.91 13.53 25.95
C SER A 210 4.33 13.49 25.38
N ALA A 211 5.27 12.80 26.05
CA ALA A 211 6.62 12.60 25.53
C ALA A 211 6.61 11.70 24.28
N LEU A 212 5.83 10.62 24.29
CA LEU A 212 5.62 9.76 23.12
C LEU A 212 5.08 10.58 21.93
N GLN A 213 4.03 11.37 22.16
CA GLN A 213 3.43 12.20 21.12
C GLN A 213 4.44 13.18 20.52
N ARG A 214 5.34 13.77 21.33
CA ARG A 214 6.40 14.67 20.83
C ARG A 214 7.44 13.91 20.00
N ALA A 215 7.89 12.75 20.47
CA ALA A 215 8.84 11.90 19.74
C ALA A 215 8.26 11.43 18.39
N CYS A 216 7.00 10.98 18.36
CA CYS A 216 6.32 10.58 17.14
C CYS A 216 6.11 11.74 16.16
N ARG A 217 5.80 12.96 16.65
CA ARG A 217 5.74 14.16 15.79
C ARG A 217 7.07 14.44 15.11
N GLN A 218 8.19 14.31 15.82
CA GLN A 218 9.52 14.49 15.23
C GLN A 218 9.82 13.40 14.18
N ARG A 219 9.59 12.12 14.51
CA ARG A 219 9.78 10.99 13.58
C ARG A 219 8.89 11.06 12.34
N ALA A 220 7.67 11.59 12.47
CA ALA A 220 6.72 11.70 11.36
C ALA A 220 7.27 12.50 10.17
N TYR A 221 8.11 13.51 10.41
CA TYR A 221 8.79 14.22 9.31
C TYR A 221 9.68 13.29 8.50
N GLY A 222 10.50 12.48 9.17
CA GLY A 222 11.38 11.50 8.51
C GLY A 222 10.57 10.48 7.70
N VAL A 223 9.45 9.99 8.24
CA VAL A 223 8.57 9.04 7.54
C VAL A 223 8.01 9.68 6.27
N ILE A 224 7.55 10.93 6.32
CA ILE A 224 7.01 11.61 5.13
C ILE A 224 8.13 11.91 4.11
N GLN A 225 9.30 12.35 4.56
CA GLN A 225 10.46 12.57 3.68
C GLN A 225 10.80 11.29 2.92
N ARG A 226 10.88 10.15 3.62
CA ARG A 226 11.22 8.87 3.00
C ARG A 226 10.09 8.28 2.16
N SER A 227 8.83 8.51 2.53
CA SER A 227 7.68 8.14 1.70
C SER A 227 7.69 8.89 0.36
N ARG A 228 8.08 10.16 0.36
CA ARG A 228 8.27 10.93 -0.89
C ARG A 228 9.46 10.44 -1.68
N ALA A 229 10.58 10.18 -1.00
CA ALA A 229 11.79 9.66 -1.63
C ALA A 229 11.50 8.32 -2.35
N TRP A 230 10.82 7.41 -1.67
CA TRP A 230 10.37 6.14 -2.24
C TRP A 230 9.37 6.34 -3.39
N GLY A 231 8.46 7.30 -3.24
CA GLY A 231 7.55 7.71 -4.30
C GLY A 231 8.27 8.13 -5.58
N SER A 232 9.30 8.96 -5.45
CA SER A 232 10.12 9.45 -6.58
C SER A 232 10.95 8.34 -7.21
N LEU A 233 11.60 7.51 -6.41
CA LEU A 233 12.37 6.37 -6.92
C LEU A 233 11.47 5.42 -7.72
N ILE A 234 10.28 5.09 -7.22
CA ILE A 234 9.36 4.24 -7.99
C ILE A 234 8.91 4.92 -9.28
N ALA A 235 8.69 6.24 -9.27
CA ALA A 235 8.34 6.97 -10.49
C ALA A 235 9.48 6.97 -11.52
N GLU A 236 10.74 6.94 -11.07
CA GLU A 236 11.91 6.81 -11.95
C GLU A 236 11.97 5.43 -12.60
N HIS A 237 11.75 4.35 -11.83
CA HIS A 237 11.81 2.97 -12.34
C HIS A 237 10.54 2.53 -13.10
N HIS A 238 9.38 3.12 -12.79
CA HIS A 238 8.08 2.75 -13.34
C HIS A 238 7.27 3.99 -13.78
N PRO A 239 7.79 4.81 -14.72
CA PRO A 239 7.27 6.14 -15.04
C PRO A 239 5.87 6.15 -15.68
N SER A 240 5.47 5.03 -16.30
CA SER A 240 4.18 4.87 -16.96
C SER A 240 3.13 4.18 -16.10
N ALA A 241 3.51 3.59 -14.97
CA ALA A 241 2.61 2.77 -14.18
C ALA A 241 1.45 3.58 -13.58
N VAL A 242 0.28 2.94 -13.48
CA VAL A 242 -0.85 3.46 -12.71
C VAL A 242 -0.50 3.36 -11.23
N ARG A 243 -0.50 4.50 -10.53
CA ARG A 243 -0.03 4.59 -9.15
C ARG A 243 -1.14 4.24 -8.17
N LEU A 244 -1.13 3.04 -7.61
CA LEU A 244 -2.00 2.67 -6.50
C LEU A 244 -1.43 3.20 -5.17
N SER A 245 -2.28 3.22 -4.15
CA SER A 245 -1.94 3.65 -2.78
C SER A 245 -2.77 2.89 -1.77
N ILE A 246 -2.16 2.50 -0.66
CA ILE A 246 -2.89 1.98 0.52
C ILE A 246 -3.44 3.09 1.43
N HIS A 247 -3.22 4.36 1.09
CA HIS A 247 -3.80 5.49 1.81
C HIS A 247 -5.04 5.99 1.04
N PRO A 248 -6.04 6.57 1.74
CA PRO A 248 -7.14 7.25 1.08
C PRO A 248 -6.63 8.29 0.07
N GLN A 249 -7.24 8.34 -1.11
CA GLN A 249 -6.94 9.34 -2.14
C GLN A 249 -8.26 9.89 -2.69
N PRO A 250 -8.43 11.22 -2.77
CA PRO A 250 -9.63 11.81 -3.34
C PRO A 250 -9.68 11.57 -4.87
N PRO A 251 -10.87 11.66 -5.48
CA PRO A 251 -10.99 11.76 -6.93
C PRO A 251 -10.10 12.89 -7.49
N GLY A 252 -9.58 12.72 -8.69
CA GLY A 252 -8.63 13.64 -9.31
C GLY A 252 -7.20 13.53 -8.80
N ALA A 253 -6.92 12.76 -7.75
CA ALA A 253 -5.55 12.57 -7.28
C ALA A 253 -4.72 11.72 -8.28
N PRO A 254 -3.41 11.99 -8.43
CA PRO A 254 -2.53 11.17 -9.26
C PRO A 254 -2.39 9.72 -8.78
N LYS A 255 -2.68 9.47 -7.49
CA LYS A 255 -2.65 8.14 -6.87
C LYS A 255 -4.08 7.64 -6.69
N PHE A 256 -4.31 6.35 -6.97
CA PHE A 256 -5.58 5.70 -6.72
C PHE A 256 -5.52 4.93 -5.40
N GLY A 257 -6.31 5.35 -4.41
CA GLY A 257 -6.43 4.61 -3.15
C GLY A 257 -7.12 3.28 -3.39
N ILE A 258 -6.53 2.15 -2.99
CA ILE A 258 -7.11 0.81 -3.14
C ILE A 258 -7.34 0.15 -1.77
N ARG A 259 -8.55 -0.36 -1.55
CA ARG A 259 -8.89 -1.26 -0.43
C ARG A 259 -8.51 -2.67 -0.83
N LEU A 260 -7.77 -3.36 0.03
CA LEU A 260 -7.31 -4.74 -0.21
C LEU A 260 -8.32 -5.77 0.30
N LEU A 261 -8.98 -5.44 1.42
CA LEU A 261 -9.96 -6.26 2.12
C LEU A 261 -10.99 -5.35 2.80
N ASP A 262 -12.11 -5.94 3.20
CA ASP A 262 -13.10 -5.27 4.04
C ASP A 262 -12.46 -4.92 5.39
N ALA A 263 -12.66 -3.69 5.84
CA ALA A 263 -12.05 -3.16 7.06
C ALA A 263 -12.96 -2.09 7.69
N PRO A 264 -12.86 -1.84 9.02
CA PRO A 264 -13.73 -0.89 9.72
C PRO A 264 -13.48 0.57 9.32
N ASP A 265 -12.31 0.88 8.76
CA ASP A 265 -11.93 2.22 8.35
C ASP A 265 -11.05 2.21 7.08
N ALA A 266 -10.88 3.39 6.48
CA ALA A 266 -10.12 3.56 5.24
C ALA A 266 -8.58 3.51 5.43
N TRP A 267 -8.09 3.31 6.65
CA TRP A 267 -6.67 3.35 7.01
C TRP A 267 -6.10 1.97 7.32
N THR A 268 -6.96 1.04 7.76
CA THR A 268 -6.58 -0.32 8.12
C THR A 268 -5.92 -1.03 6.94
N THR A 269 -4.81 -1.70 7.25
CA THR A 269 -3.98 -2.48 6.30
C THR A 269 -3.60 -3.81 6.95
N PRO A 270 -3.31 -4.85 6.15
CA PRO A 270 -3.03 -6.21 6.65
C PRO A 270 -1.89 -6.27 7.66
N TRP A 271 -0.89 -5.39 7.52
CA TRP A 271 0.28 -5.38 8.39
C TRP A 271 0.07 -4.61 9.71
N HIS A 272 -1.08 -3.97 9.90
CA HIS A 272 -1.47 -3.27 11.14
C HIS A 272 -2.71 -3.88 11.81
N SER A 273 -3.13 -5.08 11.38
CA SER A 273 -4.37 -5.72 11.80
C SER A 273 -4.27 -7.23 11.69
N VAL A 274 -5.36 -7.93 11.99
CA VAL A 274 -5.51 -9.38 11.77
C VAL A 274 -6.75 -9.65 10.93
N ALA A 275 -6.75 -10.78 10.22
CA ALA A 275 -7.93 -11.25 9.50
C ALA A 275 -8.89 -12.01 10.44
N LEU A 276 -10.19 -11.76 10.28
CA LEU A 276 -11.28 -12.56 10.86
C LEU A 276 -12.09 -13.21 9.74
N ARG A 277 -12.25 -14.54 9.79
CA ARG A 277 -13.22 -15.26 8.96
C ARG A 277 -14.59 -15.25 9.66
N ARG A 278 -15.59 -14.71 8.98
CA ARG A 278 -16.97 -14.64 9.46
C ARG A 278 -17.73 -15.94 9.20
N THR A 279 -18.87 -16.11 9.86
CA THR A 279 -19.76 -17.28 9.69
C THR A 279 -20.33 -17.40 8.27
N ASP A 280 -20.49 -16.27 7.56
CA ASP A 280 -20.88 -16.22 6.14
C ASP A 280 -19.74 -16.51 5.16
N GLY A 281 -18.55 -16.89 5.67
CA GLY A 281 -17.36 -17.17 4.89
C GLY A 281 -16.59 -15.92 4.42
N LYS A 282 -17.10 -14.71 4.67
CA LYS A 282 -16.41 -13.47 4.30
C LYS A 282 -15.26 -13.15 5.26
N TRP A 283 -14.33 -12.35 4.77
CA TRP A 283 -13.15 -11.94 5.52
C TRP A 283 -13.20 -10.45 5.81
N ALA A 284 -12.74 -10.06 6.99
CA ALA A 284 -12.51 -8.66 7.34
C ALA A 284 -11.18 -8.50 8.09
N LEU A 285 -10.51 -7.38 7.87
CA LEU A 285 -9.40 -6.92 8.70
C LEU A 285 -9.95 -6.16 9.90
N MET A 286 -9.38 -6.38 11.08
CA MET A 286 -9.76 -5.65 12.29
C MET A 286 -8.66 -5.67 13.36
N PRO A 287 -8.77 -4.85 14.41
CA PRO A 287 -7.86 -4.91 15.55
C PRO A 287 -7.83 -6.32 16.17
N ARG A 288 -6.64 -6.80 16.54
CA ARG A 288 -6.44 -8.15 17.12
C ARG A 288 -7.33 -8.42 18.34
N ALA A 289 -7.43 -7.47 19.25
CA ALA A 289 -8.28 -7.60 20.44
C ALA A 289 -9.74 -7.86 20.06
N LYS A 290 -10.26 -7.14 19.06
CA LYS A 290 -11.63 -7.33 18.59
C LYS A 290 -11.83 -8.67 17.90
N ALA A 291 -10.86 -9.12 17.11
CA ALA A 291 -10.91 -10.43 16.48
C ALA A 291 -10.94 -11.57 17.52
N ALA A 292 -10.17 -11.42 18.62
CA ALA A 292 -10.14 -12.37 19.73
C ALA A 292 -11.45 -12.42 20.54
N GLU A 293 -12.18 -11.30 20.65
CA GLU A 293 -13.53 -11.30 21.24
C GLU A 293 -14.55 -12.03 20.36
N LEU A 294 -14.40 -11.96 19.04
CA LEU A 294 -15.40 -12.43 18.07
C LEU A 294 -15.16 -13.87 17.58
N GLY A 295 -13.97 -14.43 17.78
CA GLY A 295 -13.61 -15.71 17.20
C GLY A 295 -12.42 -16.38 17.89
N ARG A 296 -12.13 -17.60 17.46
CA ARG A 296 -10.98 -18.39 17.94
C ARG A 296 -9.77 -18.18 17.04
N LEU A 297 -8.57 -18.17 17.64
CA LEU A 297 -7.32 -18.16 16.88
C LEU A 297 -7.17 -19.48 16.12
N ILE A 298 -6.84 -19.37 14.84
CA ILE A 298 -6.54 -20.49 13.95
C ILE A 298 -5.04 -20.50 13.67
N GLU A 299 -4.44 -21.66 13.84
CA GLU A 299 -3.05 -21.90 13.47
C GLU A 299 -2.99 -22.67 12.14
N GLN A 300 -1.98 -22.36 11.33
CA GLN A 300 -1.64 -23.07 10.10
C GLN A 300 -0.13 -23.25 10.07
N ASP A 301 0.32 -24.45 9.74
CA ASP A 301 1.75 -24.79 9.67
C ASP A 301 2.52 -24.43 10.97
N GLY A 302 1.87 -24.60 12.13
CA GLY A 302 2.43 -24.30 13.45
C GLY A 302 2.55 -22.80 13.78
N ARG A 303 1.89 -21.91 13.02
CA ARG A 303 1.90 -20.46 13.21
C ARG A 303 0.49 -19.89 13.30
N ALA A 304 0.31 -18.86 14.11
CA ALA A 304 -0.92 -18.07 14.17
C ALA A 304 -1.24 -17.47 12.79
N SER A 305 -2.45 -17.73 12.26
CA SER A 305 -2.83 -17.37 10.89
C SER A 305 -3.94 -16.30 10.85
N HIS A 306 -5.04 -16.52 11.57
CA HIS A 306 -6.20 -15.62 11.60
C HIS A 306 -7.14 -15.99 12.76
N PHE A 307 -8.18 -15.19 12.98
CA PHE A 307 -9.30 -15.58 13.82
C PHE A 307 -10.48 -16.10 12.98
N ALA A 308 -11.28 -17.00 13.51
CA ALA A 308 -12.52 -17.46 12.88
C ALA A 308 -13.69 -17.41 13.87
N GLN A 309 -14.82 -16.85 13.41
CA GLN A 309 -16.07 -16.95 14.14
C GLN A 309 -16.50 -18.42 14.24
N PRO A 310 -17.14 -18.82 15.36
CA PRO A 310 -17.60 -20.18 15.58
C PRO A 310 -18.65 -20.63 14.56
#